data_AF-A0A831TDJ1-F1
#
_entry.id   AF-A0A831TDJ1-F1
#
_cell.length_a   1.000
_cell.length_b   1.000
_cell.length_c   1.000
_cell.angle_alpha   90.00
_cell.angle_beta   90.00
_cell.angle_gamma   90.00
#
_symmetry.space_group_name_H-M   'P 1'
#
loop_
_entity.id
_entity.type
_entity.pdbx_description
1 polymer ?
#
loop_
_entity_poly.entity_id
_entity_poly.type
_entity_poly.pdbx_seq_one_letter_code
_entity_poly.pdbx_strand_id
1 'polypeptide(L)' 'MTEQNNYRLYLQTVGLFIKEDALKTKAELRDKTGSEKDFLLGKLLAYYEVVSTLRQHAAPLGIGLDELQMEDIEPDKHLT' A
#
# COMPACT_ATOMS: atom_id res chain seq x y z
N MET A 1 -28.00 6.78 -6.64
CA MET A 1 -27.22 5.53 -6.80
C MET A 1 -25.81 5.76 -7.37
N THR A 2 -25.41 6.98 -7.70
CA THR A 2 -24.10 7.31 -8.31
C THR A 2 -22.98 7.60 -7.29
N GLU A 3 -23.28 8.22 -6.14
CA GLU A 3 -22.24 8.64 -5.19
C GLU A 3 -21.57 7.50 -4.41
N GLN A 4 -22.33 6.50 -3.93
CA GLN A 4 -21.77 5.32 -3.26
C GLN A 4 -20.78 4.56 -4.13
N ASN A 5 -21.00 4.57 -5.45
CA ASN A 5 -20.10 3.96 -6.42
C ASN A 5 -18.79 4.76 -6.54
N ASN A 6 -18.88 6.10 -6.54
CA ASN A 6 -17.70 6.97 -6.62
C ASN A 6 -16.76 6.81 -5.42
N TYR A 7 -17.28 6.68 -4.19
CA TYR A 7 -16.44 6.48 -3.00
C TYR A 7 -15.73 5.12 -3.01
N ARG A 8 -16.41 4.06 -3.45
CA ARG A 8 -15.79 2.74 -3.61
C ARG A 8 -14.70 2.77 -4.67
N LEU A 9 -14.98 3.37 -5.84
CA LEU A 9 -14.00 3.55 -6.91
C LEU A 9 -12.81 4.40 -6.46
N TYR A 10 -13.05 5.46 -5.67
CA TYR A 10 -11.99 6.27 -5.10
C TYR A 10 -11.11 5.46 -4.15
N LEU A 11 -11.69 4.70 -3.22
CA LEU A 11 -10.93 3.85 -2.30
C LEU A 11 -10.09 2.80 -3.04
N GLN A 12 -10.67 2.16 -4.06
CA GLN A 12 -9.97 1.22 -4.93
C GLN A 12 -8.81 1.88 -5.68
N THR A 13 -9.04 3.06 -6.24
CA THR A 13 -8.03 3.81 -7.00
C THR A 13 -6.89 4.28 -6.09
N VAL A 14 -7.21 4.81 -4.91
CA VAL A 14 -6.20 5.20 -3.92
C VAL A 14 -5.40 3.98 -3.45
N GLY A 15 -6.07 2.86 -3.20
CA GLY A 15 -5.40 1.62 -2.81
C GLY A 15 -4.44 1.11 -3.88
N LEU A 16 -4.86 1.15 -5.14
CA LEU A 16 -4.03 0.83 -6.30
C LEU A 16 -2.80 1.74 -6.38
N PHE A 17 -2.96 3.07 -6.27
CA PHE A 17 -1.83 4.01 -6.35
C PHE A 17 -0.83 3.82 -5.22
N ILE A 18 -1.31 3.61 -3.99
CA ILE A 18 -0.44 3.28 -2.85
C ILE A 18 0.33 1.99 -3.13
N LYS A 19 -0.34 0.96 -3.68
CA LYS A 19 0.31 -0.30 -4.05
C LYS A 19 1.41 -0.09 -5.10
N GLU A 20 1.07 0.58 -6.20
CA GLU A 20 1.99 0.82 -7.31
C GLU A 20 3.23 1.60 -6.86
N ASP A 21 3.04 2.64 -6.05
CA ASP A 21 4.14 3.43 -5.50
C ASP A 21 5.04 2.62 -4.56
N ALA A 22 4.46 1.76 -3.72
CA ALA A 22 5.22 0.89 -2.84
C ALA A 22 6.06 -0.12 -3.64
N LEU A 23 5.48 -0.75 -4.65
CA LEU A 23 6.18 -1.69 -5.53
C LEU A 23 7.30 -1.01 -6.34
N LYS A 24 7.03 0.20 -6.85
CA LYS A 24 8.03 1.02 -7.54
C LYS A 24 9.19 1.39 -6.60
N THR A 25 8.88 1.84 -5.38
CA THR A 25 9.89 2.19 -4.37
C THR A 25 10.74 0.96 -4.01
N LYS A 26 10.13 -0.22 -3.87
CA LYS A 26 10.85 -1.49 -3.64
C LYS A 26 11.75 -1.87 -4.81
N ALA A 27 11.29 -1.67 -6.05
CA ALA A 27 12.10 -1.91 -7.24
C ALA A 27 13.30 -0.96 -7.32
N GLU A 28 13.08 0.34 -7.10
CA GLU A 28 14.13 1.36 -7.07
C GLU A 28 15.19 1.06 -6.01
N LEU A 29 14.79 0.54 -4.84
CA LEU A 29 15.69 0.21 -3.74
C LEU A 29 16.78 -0.82 -4.10
N ARG A 30 16.52 -1.72 -5.06
CA ARG A 30 17.44 -2.83 -5.41
C ARG A 30 18.82 -2.34 -5.86
N ASP A 31 18.86 -1.20 -6.55
CA ASP A 31 20.07 -0.70 -7.20
C ASP A 31 20.66 0.54 -6.50
N LYS A 32 20.19 0.83 -5.27
CA LYS A 32 20.50 2.08 -4.55
C LYS A 32 21.40 1.84 -3.34
N THR A 33 22.25 2.82 -3.04
CA THR A 33 23.23 2.75 -1.95
C THR A 33 23.33 4.08 -1.20
N GLY A 34 23.86 4.05 0.03
CA GLY A 34 24.05 5.25 0.85
C GLY A 34 22.72 5.93 1.20
N SER A 35 22.75 7.26 1.27
CA SER A 35 21.60 8.07 1.69
C SER A 35 20.34 7.88 0.83
N GLU A 36 20.48 7.59 -0.47
CA GLU A 36 19.34 7.29 -1.34
C GLU A 36 18.63 5.99 -0.92
N LYS A 37 19.40 4.97 -0.53
CA LYS A 37 18.85 3.71 -0.03
C LYS A 37 18.10 3.92 1.28
N ASP A 38 18.67 4.68 2.20
CA ASP A 38 18.05 4.95 3.50
C ASP A 38 16.71 5.69 3.36
N PHE A 39 16.66 6.69 2.46
CA PHE A 39 15.42 7.39 2.14
C PHE A 39 14.37 6.45 1.54
N LEU A 40 14.75 5.62 0.56
CA LEU A 40 13.83 4.68 -0.09
C LEU A 40 13.34 3.58 0.87
N LEU A 41 14.18 3.14 1.81
CA LEU A 41 13.78 2.23 2.89
C LEU A 41 12.71 2.89 3.77
N GLY A 42 12.94 4.12 4.22
CA GLY A 42 11.96 4.87 5.02
C GLY A 42 10.64 5.09 4.27
N LYS A 43 10.71 5.43 2.98
CA LYS A 43 9.54 5.59 2.12
C LYS A 43 8.76 4.27 1.96
N LEU A 44 9.46 3.16 1.74
CA LEU A 44 8.83 1.84 1.61
C LEU A 44 8.14 1.41 2.90
N LEU A 45 8.79 1.62 4.05
CA LEU A 45 8.20 1.36 5.36
C LEU A 45 6.94 2.19 5.60
N ALA A 46 6.94 3.47 5.20
CA ALA A 46 5.75 4.32 5.30
C ALA A 46 4.57 3.78 4.48
N TYR A 47 4.80 3.31 3.25
CA TYR A 47 3.73 2.68 2.48
C TYR A 47 3.21 1.39 3.12
N TYR A 48 4.10 0.56 3.66
CA TYR A 48 3.72 -0.67 4.36
C TYR A 48 2.89 -0.41 5.60
N GLU A 49 3.19 0.66 6.35
CA GLU A 49 2.39 1.07 7.51
C GLU A 49 0.99 1.55 7.10
N VAL A 50 0.89 2.33 6.03
CA VAL A 50 -0.41 2.76 5.47
C VAL A 50 -1.23 1.55 5.03
N VAL A 51 -0.62 0.61 4.32
CA VAL A 51 -1.29 -0.63 3.90
C VAL A 51 -1.75 -1.44 5.12
N SER A 52 -0.89 -1.64 6.10
CA SER A 52 -1.24 -2.35 7.35
C SER A 52 -2.44 -1.71 8.04
N THR A 53 -2.42 -0.38 8.19
CA THR A 53 -3.51 0.41 8.78
C THR A 53 -4.83 0.21 8.02
N LEU A 54 -4.80 0.31 6.69
CA LEU A 54 -6.00 0.14 5.87
C LEU A 54 -6.57 -1.28 5.99
N ARG A 55 -5.70 -2.30 5.98
CA ARG A 55 -6.10 -3.70 6.17
C ARG A 55 -6.76 -3.94 7.52
N GLN A 56 -6.21 -3.37 8.60
CA GLN A 56 -6.76 -3.48 9.95
C GLN A 56 -8.15 -2.85 10.07
N HIS A 57 -8.38 -1.70 9.42
CA HIS A 57 -9.68 -1.02 9.45
C HIS A 57 -10.71 -1.57 8.45
N ALA A 58 -10.27 -2.26 7.39
CA ALA A 58 -11.15 -2.83 6.37
C ALA A 58 -12.01 -3.99 6.91
N ALA A 59 -11.41 -4.88 7.71
CA ALA A 59 -12.11 -6.06 8.23
C ALA A 59 -13.33 -5.70 9.10
N PRO A 60 -13.25 -4.75 10.06
CA PRO A 60 -14.43 -4.27 10.80
C PRO A 60 -15.53 -3.65 9.94
N LEU A 61 -15.18 -3.14 8.75
CA LEU A 61 -16.12 -2.53 7.80
C LEU A 61 -16.68 -3.53 6.78
N GLY A 62 -16.27 -4.80 6.86
CA GLY A 62 -16.67 -5.84 5.91
C GLY A 62 -16.09 -5.68 4.51
N ILE A 63 -14.97 -4.96 4.38
CA ILE A 63 -14.28 -4.72 3.11
C ILE A 63 -13.20 -5.79 2.92
N GLY A 64 -13.27 -6.53 1.81
CA GLY A 64 -12.26 -7.52 1.44
C GLY A 64 -10.91 -6.88 1.06
N LEU A 65 -9.81 -7.64 1.21
CA LEU A 65 -8.48 -7.16 0.80
C LEU A 65 -8.33 -7.01 -0.71
N ASP A 66 -9.02 -7.88 -1.45
CA ASP A 66 -9.21 -7.83 -2.90
C ASP A 66 -9.98 -6.58 -3.35
N GLU A 67 -10.92 -6.10 -2.53
CA GLU A 67 -11.60 -4.84 -2.76
C GLU A 67 -10.70 -3.61 -2.58
N LEU A 68 -9.57 -3.76 -1.87
CA LEU A 68 -8.58 -2.69 -1.69
C LEU A 68 -7.44 -2.72 -2.72
N GLN A 69 -7.35 -3.76 -3.55
CA GLN A 69 -6.26 -3.97 -4.49
C GLN A 69 -4.89 -4.09 -3.79
N MET A 70 -4.82 -4.63 -2.56
CA MET A 70 -3.62 -4.65 -1.72
C MET A 70 -3.07 -6.06 -1.39
N GLU A 71 -3.58 -7.10 -2.04
CA GLU A 71 -3.24 -8.51 -1.81
C GLU A 71 -1.76 -8.84 -2.04
N ASP A 72 -1.09 -8.12 -2.94
CA ASP A 72 0.31 -8.37 -3.32
C ASP A 72 1.34 -7.70 -2.39
N ILE A 73 0.87 -6.92 -1.40
CA ILE A 73 1.72 -6.26 -0.42
C ILE A 73 1.57 -6.95 0.93
N GLU A 74 2.68 -7.49 1.41
CA GLU A 74 2.79 -8.12 2.72
C GLU A 74 3.74 -7.31 3.61
N PRO A 75 3.21 -6.32 4.37
CA PRO A 75 4.02 -5.51 5.29
C PRO A 75 4.81 -6.38 6.27
N ASP A 76 4.15 -7.40 6.81
CA ASP A 76 4.69 -8.24 7.88
C ASP A 76 5.82 -9.18 7.41
N LYS A 77 5.86 -9.55 6.12
CA LYS A 77 6.94 -10.40 5.59
C LYS A 77 8.20 -9.62 5.21
N HIS A 78 8.17 -8.30 5.34
CA HIS A 78 9.27 -7.42 4.93
C HIS A 78 9.88 -6.62 6.07
N LEU A 79 9.44 -6.86 7.30
CA LEU A 79 10.00 -6.28 8.53
C LEU A 79 11.10 -7.13 9.19
N THR A 80 11.53 -8.24 8.56
CA THR A 80 12.62 -9.11 9.03
C THR A 80 13.84 -9.04 8.13
#